data_AF-E7G6B4-F1
#
_entry.id   AF-E7G6B4-F1
#
_cell.length_a   1.000
_cell.length_b   1.000
_cell.length_c   1.000
_cell.angle_alpha   90.00
_cell.angle_beta   90.00
_cell.angle_gamma   90.00
#
_symmetry.space_group_name_H-M   'P 1'
#
loop_
_entity.id
_entity.type
_entity.pdbx_description
1 polymer ?
#
loop_
_entity_poly.entity_id
_entity_poly.type
_entity_poly.pdbx_seq_one_letter_code
_entity_poly.pdbx_strand_id
1 'polypeptide(L)'
;MAVGLLIELKPTQDNGEDMAHKVIDIIEQYQFSRQSIFMSLDYDSVQVIKKEKPQWWVGYCIYGSVGDIDDSIWEMDIDFLAMEENRASTAFIQKAVRHMIPIYIWTVDNTKKMKQYLDMGVCGLITNYPHLGKLTVEEYEKTHFQYYYYDGKGYPKTTLITGG
;
A
#
# COMPACT_ATOMS: atom_id res chain seq x y z
N MET A 1 -3.79 2.30 21.53
CA MET A 1 -3.12 1.99 20.26
C MET A 1 -2.59 3.28 19.68
N ALA A 2 -1.34 3.30 19.22
CA ALA A 2 -0.82 4.43 18.45
C ALA A 2 -1.29 4.29 16.98
N VAL A 3 -1.62 5.41 16.34
CA VAL A 3 -2.02 5.45 14.93
C VAL A 3 -0.76 5.53 14.07
N GLY A 4 -0.67 4.71 13.02
CA GLY A 4 0.38 4.79 12.01
C GLY A 4 -0.01 5.73 10.87
N LEU A 5 0.96 6.12 10.05
CA LEU A 5 0.76 7.00 8.90
C LEU A 5 1.01 6.27 7.58
N LEU A 6 0.07 6.42 6.65
CA LEU A 6 0.35 6.23 5.24
C LEU A 6 0.66 7.63 4.68
N ILE A 7 1.88 7.85 4.20
CA ILE A 7 2.37 9.15 3.74
C ILE A 7 2.51 9.11 2.23
N GLU A 8 1.66 9.88 1.54
CA GLU A 8 1.75 10.05 0.09
C GLU A 8 2.66 11.24 -0.25
N LEU A 9 3.70 11.00 -1.04
CA LEU A 9 4.52 12.05 -1.63
C LEU A 9 3.82 12.57 -2.89
N LYS A 10 3.67 13.90 -2.98
CA LYS A 10 3.07 14.59 -4.13
C LYS A 10 4.04 15.66 -4.63
N PRO A 11 5.16 15.24 -5.25
CA PRO A 11 6.07 16.20 -5.87
C PRO A 11 5.33 16.97 -6.97
N THR A 12 5.84 18.16 -7.26
CA THR A 12 5.38 18.98 -8.36
C THR A 12 6.57 19.35 -9.20
N GLN A 13 6.44 19.27 -10.52
CA GLN A 13 7.58 19.39 -11.43
C GLN A 13 8.58 18.25 -11.15
N ASP A 14 9.89 18.52 -11.17
CA ASP A 14 10.96 17.52 -11.05
C ASP A 14 11.57 17.48 -9.63
N ASN A 15 10.82 17.84 -8.59
CA ASN A 15 11.34 17.90 -7.22
C ASN A 15 11.15 16.60 -6.41
N GLY A 16 10.87 15.47 -7.08
CA GLY A 16 10.62 14.17 -6.45
C GLY A 16 11.77 13.70 -5.55
N GLU A 17 13.00 13.74 -6.07
CA GLU A 17 14.21 13.34 -5.34
C GLU A 17 14.45 14.19 -4.09
N ASP A 18 14.45 15.52 -4.24
CA ASP A 18 14.60 16.47 -3.13
C ASP A 18 13.51 16.30 -2.05
N MET A 19 12.27 16.05 -2.46
CA MET A 19 11.16 15.80 -1.54
C MET A 19 11.37 14.48 -0.79
N ALA A 20 11.74 13.42 -1.49
CA ALA A 20 12.00 12.10 -0.91
C ALA A 20 13.10 12.16 0.16
N HIS A 21 14.24 12.81 -0.12
CA HIS A 21 15.31 12.96 0.87
C HIS A 21 14.86 13.75 2.10
N LYS A 22 14.12 14.85 1.93
CA LYS A 22 13.59 15.63 3.08
C LYS A 22 12.61 14.83 3.93
N VAL A 23 11.75 14.02 3.29
CA VAL A 23 10.84 13.12 4.01
C VAL A 23 11.65 12.07 4.78
N ILE A 24 12.70 11.50 4.16
CA ILE A 24 13.59 10.55 4.81
C ILE A 24 14.21 11.15 6.07
N ASP A 25 14.81 12.34 5.95
CA ASP A 25 15.46 13.04 7.05
C ASP A 25 14.51 13.27 8.22
N ILE A 26 13.29 13.76 7.94
CA ILE A 26 12.27 14.01 8.97
C ILE A 26 11.87 12.69 9.65
N ILE A 27 11.60 11.65 8.88
CA ILE A 27 11.16 10.37 9.46
C ILE A 27 12.25 9.76 10.33
N GLU A 28 13.52 9.88 9.95
CA GLU A 28 14.65 9.39 10.78
C GLU A 28 14.87 10.25 12.01
N GLN A 29 14.83 11.58 11.87
CA GLN A 29 14.95 12.52 12.98
C GLN A 29 13.93 12.23 14.09
N TYR A 30 12.70 11.90 13.71
CA TYR A 30 11.63 11.57 14.66
C TYR A 30 11.47 10.06 14.93
N GLN A 31 12.36 9.22 14.39
CA GLN A 31 12.36 7.76 14.56
C GLN A 31 11.00 7.11 14.22
N PHE A 32 10.29 7.65 13.24
CA PHE A 32 8.89 7.31 12.97
C PHE A 32 8.71 6.25 11.87
N SER A 33 9.79 5.75 11.29
CA SER A 33 9.76 4.78 10.18
C SER A 33 9.02 3.48 10.49
N ARG A 34 9.01 3.02 11.75
CA ARG A 34 8.29 1.80 12.16
C ARG A 34 6.77 1.96 12.21
N GLN A 35 6.28 3.19 12.17
CA GLN A 35 4.86 3.53 12.20
C GLN A 35 4.40 4.20 10.90
N SER A 36 5.24 4.17 9.86
CA SER A 36 4.95 4.79 8.58
C SER A 36 5.09 3.81 7.43
N ILE A 37 4.22 3.96 6.46
CA ILE A 37 4.38 3.43 5.11
C ILE A 37 4.28 4.60 4.12
N PHE A 38 4.92 4.46 2.97
CA PHE A 38 5.09 5.55 2.01
C PHE A 38 4.49 5.17 0.66
N MET A 39 3.96 6.13 -0.07
CA MET A 39 3.57 5.92 -1.46
C MET A 39 3.73 7.18 -2.29
N SER A 40 3.73 7.04 -3.61
CA SER A 40 3.71 8.17 -4.54
C SER A 40 3.11 7.76 -5.88
N LEU A 41 2.52 8.72 -6.59
CA LEU A 41 2.20 8.62 -8.02
C LEU A 41 3.44 8.81 -8.92
N ASP A 42 4.48 9.43 -8.36
CA ASP A 42 5.77 9.67 -8.99
C ASP A 42 6.73 8.52 -8.65
N TYR A 43 7.09 7.72 -9.65
CA TYR A 43 7.93 6.54 -9.44
C TYR A 43 9.36 6.91 -9.05
N ASP A 44 9.88 8.05 -9.51
CA ASP A 44 11.22 8.52 -9.13
C ASP A 44 11.33 8.70 -7.60
N SER A 45 10.32 9.32 -6.99
CA SER A 45 10.22 9.43 -5.51
C SER A 45 10.19 8.06 -4.83
N VAL A 46 9.48 7.08 -5.39
CA VAL A 46 9.44 5.71 -4.86
C VAL A 46 10.83 5.08 -4.91
N GLN A 47 11.51 5.19 -6.05
CA GLN A 47 12.84 4.62 -6.26
C GLN A 47 13.89 5.24 -5.32
N VAL A 48 13.83 6.55 -5.08
CA VAL A 48 14.73 7.21 -4.13
C VAL A 48 14.55 6.63 -2.72
N ILE A 49 13.31 6.52 -2.22
CA ILE A 49 13.07 5.95 -0.89
C ILE A 49 13.49 4.48 -0.84
N LYS A 50 13.15 3.67 -1.85
CA LYS A 50 13.51 2.25 -1.90
C LYS A 50 15.02 2.03 -1.90
N LYS A 51 15.75 2.84 -2.66
CA LYS A 51 17.22 2.75 -2.75
C LYS A 51 17.90 3.13 -1.43
N GLU A 52 17.45 4.21 -0.78
CA GLU A 52 18.10 4.69 0.44
C GLU A 52 17.64 3.96 1.70
N LYS A 53 16.37 3.55 1.72
CA LYS A 53 15.70 2.92 2.86
C LYS A 53 15.00 1.62 2.40
N PRO A 54 15.75 0.60 1.96
CA PRO A 54 15.18 -0.67 1.47
C PRO A 54 14.37 -1.43 2.53
N GLN A 55 14.50 -1.06 3.81
CA GLN A 55 13.74 -1.60 4.92
C GLN A 55 12.39 -0.91 5.16
N TRP A 56 12.10 0.21 4.49
CA TRP A 56 10.82 0.91 4.59
C TRP A 56 9.81 0.29 3.63
N TRP A 57 8.54 0.42 3.98
CA TRP A 57 7.44 -0.07 3.15
C TRP A 57 7.02 1.04 2.19
N VAL A 58 7.33 0.88 0.90
CA VAL A 58 7.10 1.91 -0.11
C VAL A 58 6.30 1.34 -1.27
N GLY A 59 5.19 1.97 -1.59
CA GLY A 59 4.28 1.53 -2.65
C GLY A 59 4.14 2.54 -3.77
N TYR A 60 3.67 2.06 -4.91
CA TYR A 60 3.29 2.91 -6.03
C TYR A 60 1.78 3.14 -6.03
N CYS A 61 1.39 4.40 -6.21
CA CYS A 61 -0.01 4.80 -6.33
C CYS A 61 -0.41 4.78 -7.80
N ILE A 62 -1.55 4.17 -8.13
CA ILE A 62 -2.08 4.10 -9.50
C ILE A 62 -3.30 5.02 -9.59
N TYR A 63 -3.25 5.99 -10.51
CA TYR A 63 -4.35 6.92 -10.79
C TYR A 63 -4.66 7.02 -12.29
N GLY A 64 -5.95 7.10 -12.63
CA GLY A 64 -6.41 7.36 -13.99
C GLY A 64 -5.98 6.31 -15.01
N SER A 65 -5.57 6.77 -16.19
CA SER A 65 -5.02 5.95 -17.30
C SER A 65 -3.49 5.96 -17.35
N VAL A 66 -2.82 6.38 -16.27
CA VAL A 66 -1.35 6.38 -16.21
C VAL A 66 -0.88 4.93 -16.27
N GLY A 67 -0.27 4.59 -17.41
CA GLY A 67 -0.02 3.22 -17.81
C GLY A 67 -1.34 2.51 -18.11
N ASP A 68 -1.54 2.07 -19.35
CA ASP A 68 -2.28 0.84 -19.52
C ASP A 68 -1.61 -0.15 -18.58
N ILE A 69 -2.32 -0.54 -17.52
CA ILE A 69 -1.81 -1.42 -16.48
C ILE A 69 -1.42 -2.70 -17.19
N ASP A 70 -0.15 -2.77 -17.57
CA ASP A 70 0.44 -3.87 -18.29
C ASP A 70 1.28 -4.68 -17.31
N ASP A 71 1.94 -5.69 -17.83
CA ASP A 71 2.64 -6.63 -16.97
C ASP A 71 3.94 -6.08 -16.37
N SER A 72 4.37 -4.87 -16.77
CA SER A 72 5.56 -4.23 -16.19
C SER A 72 5.36 -3.80 -14.74
N ILE A 73 4.11 -3.56 -14.29
CA ILE A 73 3.84 -3.16 -12.91
C ILE A 73 4.26 -4.22 -11.88
N TRP A 74 4.30 -5.49 -12.31
CA TRP A 74 4.71 -6.61 -11.47
C TRP A 74 6.23 -6.73 -11.32
N GLU A 75 7.00 -5.97 -12.10
CA GLU A 75 8.46 -5.95 -12.10
C GLU A 75 9.05 -4.70 -11.40
N MET A 76 8.19 -3.76 -10.99
CA MET A 76 8.60 -2.55 -10.28
C MET A 76 9.19 -2.89 -8.90
N ASP A 77 10.21 -2.14 -8.47
CA ASP A 77 10.79 -2.28 -7.13
C ASP A 77 9.90 -1.57 -6.10
N ILE A 78 8.83 -2.25 -5.69
CA ILE A 78 7.81 -1.75 -4.77
C ILE A 78 7.38 -2.83 -3.77
N ASP A 79 6.88 -2.40 -2.62
CA ASP A 79 6.38 -3.30 -1.58
C ASP A 79 4.86 -3.49 -1.62
N PHE A 80 4.13 -2.54 -2.22
CA PHE A 80 2.67 -2.61 -2.38
C PHE A 80 2.16 -1.70 -3.49
N LEU A 81 0.90 -1.87 -3.87
CA LEU A 81 0.19 -0.96 -4.77
C LEU A 81 -1.01 -0.32 -4.05
N ALA A 82 -1.19 0.98 -4.27
CA ALA A 82 -2.39 1.71 -3.86
C ALA A 82 -3.16 2.15 -5.09
N MET A 83 -4.38 1.68 -5.29
CA MET A 83 -5.10 1.92 -6.54
C MET A 83 -6.49 2.54 -6.35
N GLU A 84 -6.91 3.31 -7.35
CA GLU A 84 -8.25 3.87 -7.39
C GLU A 84 -9.32 2.77 -7.46
N GLU A 85 -10.43 2.91 -6.71
CA GLU A 85 -11.54 1.95 -6.64
C GLU A 85 -12.08 1.59 -8.03
N ASN A 86 -12.18 2.58 -8.93
CA ASN A 86 -12.65 2.40 -10.30
C ASN A 86 -11.74 1.51 -11.16
N ARG A 87 -10.48 1.32 -10.75
CA ARG A 87 -9.49 0.45 -11.42
C ARG A 87 -9.37 -0.91 -10.75
N ALA A 88 -9.92 -1.08 -9.54
CA ALA A 88 -9.83 -2.28 -8.72
C ALA A 88 -10.76 -3.41 -9.23
N SER A 89 -10.46 -3.91 -10.43
CA SER A 89 -11.17 -5.06 -11.01
C SER A 89 -10.77 -6.37 -10.31
N THR A 90 -11.69 -7.34 -10.30
CA THR A 90 -11.42 -8.68 -9.77
C THR A 90 -10.20 -9.33 -10.40
N ALA A 91 -10.04 -9.19 -11.72
CA ALA A 91 -8.90 -9.76 -12.43
C ALA A 91 -7.57 -9.14 -11.97
N PHE A 92 -7.54 -7.82 -11.74
CA PHE A 92 -6.35 -7.12 -11.27
C PHE A 92 -5.98 -7.54 -9.84
N ILE A 93 -6.95 -7.50 -8.90
CA ILE A 93 -6.71 -7.88 -7.50
C ILE A 93 -6.23 -9.33 -7.41
N GLN A 94 -6.88 -10.26 -8.13
CA GLN A 94 -6.45 -11.66 -8.14
C GLN A 94 -5.07 -11.84 -8.76
N LYS A 95 -4.69 -11.02 -9.76
CA LYS A 95 -3.34 -11.04 -10.32
C LYS A 95 -2.32 -10.56 -9.29
N ALA A 96 -2.58 -9.44 -8.61
CA ALA A 96 -1.72 -8.94 -7.54
C ALA A 96 -1.53 -9.96 -6.41
N VAL A 97 -2.62 -10.61 -5.98
CA VAL A 97 -2.56 -11.69 -4.98
C VAL A 97 -1.67 -12.85 -5.45
N ARG A 98 -1.76 -13.28 -6.73
CA ARG A 98 -0.88 -14.32 -7.28
C ARG A 98 0.59 -13.90 -7.35
N HIS A 99 0.86 -12.62 -7.58
CA HIS A 99 2.20 -12.04 -7.54
C HIS A 99 2.67 -11.70 -6.11
N MET A 100 1.84 -11.98 -5.10
CA MET A 100 2.10 -11.65 -3.69
C MET A 100 2.36 -10.15 -3.45
N ILE A 101 1.73 -9.28 -4.25
CA ILE A 101 1.79 -7.82 -4.06
C ILE A 101 0.57 -7.36 -3.24
N PRO A 102 0.77 -6.81 -2.04
CA PRO A 102 -0.28 -6.19 -1.23
C PRO A 102 -0.99 -5.06 -1.97
N ILE A 103 -2.33 -5.06 -1.91
CA ILE A 103 -3.18 -4.03 -2.53
C ILE A 103 -3.86 -3.20 -1.46
N TYR A 104 -3.79 -1.88 -1.62
CA TYR A 104 -4.60 -0.90 -0.92
C TYR A 104 -5.54 -0.25 -1.93
N ILE A 105 -6.81 -0.04 -1.56
CA ILE A 105 -7.78 0.60 -2.46
C ILE A 105 -8.21 1.94 -1.87
N TRP A 106 -8.15 2.98 -2.70
CA TRP A 106 -8.63 4.32 -2.40
C TRP A 106 -9.60 4.81 -3.49
N THR A 107 -10.57 5.67 -3.25
CA THR A 107 -11.21 5.90 -1.97
C THR A 107 -12.47 5.04 -1.91
N VAL A 108 -12.53 4.10 -0.99
CA VAL A 108 -13.67 3.19 -0.83
C VAL A 108 -14.59 3.74 0.24
N ASP A 109 -15.73 4.30 -0.15
CA ASP A 109 -16.66 4.94 0.79
C ASP A 109 -17.93 4.13 1.06
N ASN A 110 -18.14 3.05 0.30
CA ASN A 110 -19.30 2.17 0.45
C ASN A 110 -18.95 0.92 1.27
N THR A 111 -19.62 0.70 2.40
CA THR A 111 -19.34 -0.44 3.30
C THR A 111 -19.58 -1.81 2.67
N LYS A 112 -20.49 -1.94 1.71
CA LYS A 112 -20.67 -3.19 0.95
C LYS A 112 -19.46 -3.46 0.07
N LYS A 113 -18.93 -2.44 -0.61
CA LYS A 113 -17.70 -2.56 -1.41
C LYS A 113 -16.48 -2.81 -0.54
N MET A 114 -16.36 -2.14 0.62
CA MET A 114 -15.30 -2.43 1.60
C MET A 114 -15.25 -3.93 1.93
N LYS A 115 -16.39 -4.54 2.28
CA LYS A 115 -16.48 -6.00 2.53
C LYS A 115 -16.05 -6.81 1.31
N GLN A 116 -16.56 -6.48 0.13
CA GLN A 116 -16.19 -7.16 -1.11
C GLN A 116 -14.68 -7.13 -1.36
N TYR A 117 -14.02 -5.99 -1.16
CA TYR A 117 -12.57 -5.91 -1.34
C TYR A 117 -11.80 -6.68 -0.26
N LEU A 118 -12.27 -6.68 0.99
CA LEU A 118 -11.71 -7.52 2.05
C LEU A 118 -11.82 -9.02 1.70
N ASP A 119 -12.98 -9.47 1.19
CA ASP A 119 -13.18 -10.84 0.69
C ASP A 119 -12.20 -11.20 -0.45
N MET A 120 -11.80 -10.20 -1.24
CA MET A 120 -10.86 -10.36 -2.36
C MET A 120 -9.39 -10.36 -1.91
N GLY A 121 -9.11 -10.16 -0.63
CA GLY A 121 -7.77 -10.24 -0.05
C GLY A 121 -6.96 -8.95 -0.10
N VAL A 122 -7.60 -7.77 -0.19
CA VAL A 122 -6.88 -6.50 -0.11
C VAL A 122 -6.30 -6.29 1.30
N CYS A 123 -5.15 -5.65 1.36
CA CYS A 123 -4.42 -5.39 2.61
C CYS A 123 -4.85 -4.11 3.31
N GLY A 124 -5.55 -3.21 2.62
CA GLY A 124 -6.08 -2.00 3.25
C GLY A 124 -7.09 -1.24 2.40
N LEU A 125 -7.85 -0.40 3.10
CA LEU A 125 -8.87 0.47 2.54
C LEU A 125 -8.55 1.90 2.96
N ILE A 126 -8.54 2.82 2.01
CA ILE A 126 -8.44 4.26 2.23
C ILE A 126 -9.84 4.83 1.99
N THR A 127 -10.38 5.55 2.97
CA THR A 127 -11.78 5.99 2.96
C THR A 127 -11.92 7.39 3.55
N ASN A 128 -12.91 8.15 3.06
CA ASN A 128 -13.33 9.41 3.68
C ASN A 128 -14.11 9.19 4.98
N TYR A 129 -14.55 7.95 5.25
CA TYR A 129 -15.37 7.58 6.41
C TYR A 129 -14.64 6.56 7.31
N PRO A 130 -13.55 6.96 8.00
CA PRO A 130 -12.73 6.03 8.78
C PRO A 130 -13.49 5.32 9.89
N HIS A 131 -14.54 5.94 10.44
CA HIS A 131 -15.42 5.28 11.42
C HIS A 131 -16.19 4.09 10.81
N LEU A 132 -16.71 4.24 9.58
CA LEU A 132 -17.39 3.15 8.86
C LEU A 132 -16.39 2.08 8.40
N GLY A 133 -15.21 2.51 7.93
CA GLY A 133 -14.12 1.60 7.57
C GLY A 133 -13.74 0.70 8.75
N LYS A 134 -13.48 1.31 9.91
CA LYS A 134 -13.17 0.59 11.15
C LYS A 134 -14.26 -0.41 11.53
N LEU A 135 -15.53 0.02 11.60
CA LEU A 135 -16.65 -0.87 11.95
C LEU A 135 -16.79 -2.03 10.95
N THR A 136 -16.55 -1.76 9.66
CA THR A 136 -16.65 -2.77 8.61
C THR A 136 -15.56 -3.82 8.73
N VAL A 137 -14.31 -3.40 9.00
CA VAL A 137 -13.18 -4.31 9.24
C VAL A 137 -13.40 -5.13 10.51
N GLU A 138 -13.79 -4.49 11.62
CA GLU A 138 -14.06 -5.18 12.89
C GLU A 138 -15.19 -6.23 12.73
N GLU A 139 -16.22 -5.93 11.94
CA GLU A 139 -17.30 -6.90 11.67
C GLU A 139 -16.84 -8.03 10.74
N TYR A 140 -16.01 -7.72 9.74
CA TYR A 140 -15.43 -8.69 8.82
C TYR A 140 -14.56 -9.71 9.58
N GLU A 141 -13.68 -9.23 10.47
CA GLU A 141 -12.75 -10.05 11.26
C GLU A 141 -13.45 -11.03 12.21
N LYS A 142 -14.66 -10.71 12.69
CA LYS A 142 -15.46 -11.64 13.54
C LYS A 142 -15.81 -12.95 12.84
N THR A 143 -16.00 -12.90 11.53
CA THR A 143 -16.50 -14.03 10.72
C THR A 143 -15.42 -14.66 9.83
N HIS A 144 -14.30 -13.97 9.63
CA HIS A 144 -13.19 -14.38 8.78
C HIS A 144 -11.91 -14.59 9.59
N PHE A 145 -12.03 -15.28 10.73
CA PHE A 145 -10.89 -15.69 11.55
C PHE A 145 -9.99 -16.67 10.75
N GLN A 146 -9.07 -16.15 9.93
CA GLN A 146 -7.69 -16.65 9.76
C GLN A 146 -6.86 -15.82 8.76
N TYR A 147 -5.62 -15.55 9.20
CA TYR A 147 -4.38 -15.19 8.49
C TYR A 147 -4.43 -14.15 7.36
N TYR A 148 -4.15 -12.89 7.73
CA TYR A 148 -3.18 -12.14 6.93
C TYR A 148 -1.86 -12.94 6.94
N TYR A 149 -1.17 -13.07 5.80
CA TYR A 149 0.08 -13.83 5.62
C TYR A 149 1.29 -13.27 6.42
N TYR A 150 1.08 -12.76 7.63
CA TYR A 150 2.11 -12.16 8.45
C TYR A 150 1.76 -12.25 9.95
N ASP A 151 2.50 -13.08 10.69
CA ASP A 151 2.44 -13.21 12.15
C ASP A 151 3.56 -12.43 12.87
N GLY A 152 4.34 -11.64 12.13
CA GLY A 152 5.46 -10.88 12.67
C GLY A 152 5.04 -9.59 13.39
N LYS A 153 5.96 -9.04 14.20
CA LYS A 153 5.86 -7.65 14.68
C LYS A 153 6.40 -6.72 13.60
N GLY A 154 5.52 -6.08 12.81
CA GLY A 154 5.91 -5.12 11.76
C GLY A 154 5.00 -5.17 10.52
N TYR A 155 5.45 -4.59 9.41
CA TYR A 155 4.83 -4.77 8.08
C TYR A 155 5.57 -5.90 7.32
N PRO A 156 4.89 -6.65 6.43
CA PRO A 156 5.39 -7.93 5.91
C PRO A 156 6.64 -7.80 5.04
N LYS A 157 7.83 -8.05 5.58
CA LYS A 157 9.06 -8.11 4.76
C LYS A 157 8.94 -9.22 3.71
N THR A 158 9.11 -8.87 2.43
CA THR A 158 9.33 -9.81 1.33
C THR A 158 10.62 -10.58 1.59
N THR A 159 10.54 -11.65 2.36
CA THR A 159 11.64 -12.61 2.47
C THR A 159 11.35 -13.67 1.43
N LEU A 160 12.15 -13.67 0.37
CA LEU A 160 12.16 -14.70 -0.67
C LEU A 160 11.98 -16.07 -0.02
N ILE A 161 10.86 -16.73 -0.31
CA ILE A 161 10.67 -18.15 0.02
C ILE A 161 11.63 -18.91 -0.89
N THR A 162 12.84 -19.17 -0.40
CA THR A 162 13.65 -20.28 -0.93
C THR A 162 13.02 -21.56 -0.41
N GLY A 163 12.65 -22.42 -1.35
CA GLY A 163 11.79 -23.58 -1.13
C GLY A 163 12.34 -24.64 -0.18
N GLY A 164 11.40 -25.45 0.29
CA GLY A 164 11.60 -26.75 0.92
C GLY A 164 10.34 -27.58 0.69
#